data_AF-A0A1V4UF03-F1
#
_entry.id   AF-A0A1V4UF03-F1
#
_cell.length_a   1.000
_cell.length_b   1.000
_cell.length_c   1.000
_cell.angle_alpha   90.00
_cell.angle_beta   90.00
_cell.angle_gamma   90.00
#
_symmetry.space_group_name_H-M   'P 1'
#
loop_
_entity.id
_entity.type
_entity.pdbx_description
1 polymer ?
#
loop_
_entity_poly.entity_id
_entity_poly.type
_entity_poly.pdbx_seq_one_letter_code
_entity_poly.pdbx_strand_id
1 'polypeptide(L)' 'MNSLTDFALNDEYKRSQRLGDRLAELESLIDWESFRPILRDLSSRNGEIGGRPNTDEILLLKVLVLQSFCVFAGKE' A
#
# COMPACT_ATOMS: atom_id res chain seq x y z
N MET A 1 1.54 -20.19 -6.19
CA MET A 1 1.26 -20.10 -4.75
C MET A 1 1.19 -21.52 -4.20
N ASN A 2 2.33 -22.08 -3.77
CA ASN A 2 2.47 -23.47 -3.27
C ASN A 2 3.78 -23.65 -2.45
N SER A 3 4.39 -22.57 -1.95
CA SER A 3 5.67 -22.66 -1.22
C SER A 3 5.44 -22.52 0.29
N LEU A 4 6.31 -23.15 1.08
CA LEU A 4 6.35 -22.96 2.54
C LEU A 4 6.49 -21.48 2.91
N THR A 5 7.19 -20.72 2.06
CA THR A 5 7.39 -19.28 2.19
C THR A 5 6.07 -18.51 2.09
N ASP A 6 5.19 -18.86 1.13
CA ASP A 6 3.87 -18.23 1.00
C ASP A 6 3.03 -18.43 2.28
N PHE A 7 3.10 -19.63 2.88
CA PHE A 7 2.40 -19.94 4.12
C PHE A 7 2.94 -19.12 5.29
N ALA A 8 4.27 -19.06 5.44
CA ALA A 8 4.91 -18.28 6.49
C ALA A 8 4.61 -16.77 6.37
N LEU A 9 4.64 -16.23 5.14
CA LEU A 9 4.29 -14.84 4.88
C LEU A 9 2.83 -14.53 5.21
N ASN A 10 1.91 -15.43 4.83
CA ASN A 10 0.49 -15.27 5.14
C ASN A 10 0.22 -15.37 6.65
N ASP A 11 0.94 -16.21 7.38
CA ASP A 11 0.80 -16.34 8.83
C ASP A 11 1.31 -15.11 9.58
N GLU A 12 2.48 -14.57 9.20
CA GLU A 12 2.99 -13.31 9.74
C GLU A 12 2.12 -12.12 9.38
N TYR A 13 1.52 -12.12 8.18
CA TYR A 13 0.54 -11.11 7.79
C TYR A 13 -0.70 -11.16 8.69
N LYS A 14 -1.25 -12.36 8.96
CA LYS A 14 -2.37 -12.53 9.90
C LYS A 14 -2.00 -12.15 11.33
N ARG A 15 -0.76 -12.37 11.75
CA ARG A 15 -0.26 -11.95 13.05
C ARG A 15 -0.20 -10.42 13.16
N SER A 16 0.29 -9.76 12.12
CA SER A 16 0.32 -8.30 12.01
C SER A 16 -1.09 -7.70 11.98
N GLN A 17 -2.05 -8.35 11.31
CA GLN A 17 -3.47 -7.98 11.34
C GLN A 17 -4.04 -7.90 12.75
N ARG A 18 -3.67 -8.83 13.63
CA ARG A 18 -4.16 -8.88 15.02
C ARG A 18 -3.59 -7.78 15.92
N LEU A 19 -2.48 -7.14 15.54
CA LEU A 19 -1.82 -6.10 16.33
C LEU A 19 -2.38 -4.69 16.07
N GLY A 20 -3.43 -4.57 15.25
CA GLY A 20 -4.01 -3.29 14.85
C GLY A 20 -3.51 -2.88 13.49
N ASP A 21 -3.88 -3.66 12.48
CA ASP A 21 -3.60 -3.32 11.09
C ASP A 21 -4.58 -2.25 10.61
N ARG A 22 -4.27 -1.01 11.00
CA ARG A 22 -4.99 0.19 10.55
C ARG A 22 -5.13 0.24 9.03
N LEU A 23 -4.24 -0.41 8.28
CA LEU A 23 -4.32 -0.49 6.83
C LEU A 23 -5.48 -1.39 6.37
N ALA A 24 -5.70 -2.53 7.02
CA ALA A 24 -6.82 -3.41 6.71
C ALA A 24 -8.18 -2.75 7.05
N GLU A 25 -8.23 -1.99 8.14
CA GLU A 25 -9.41 -1.17 8.45
C GLU A 25 -9.64 -0.10 7.37
N LEU A 26 -8.59 0.65 7.01
CA LEU A 26 -8.66 1.68 5.98
C LEU A 26 -9.01 1.10 4.59
N GLU A 27 -8.55 -0.12 4.30
CA GLU A 27 -8.84 -0.83 3.06
C GLU A 27 -10.34 -1.03 2.85
N SER A 28 -11.08 -1.32 3.93
CA SER A 28 -12.52 -1.49 3.89
C SER A 28 -13.33 -0.18 3.91
N LEU A 29 -12.74 0.90 4.42
CA LEU A 29 -13.42 2.18 4.64
C LEU A 29 -13.30 3.15 3.46
N ILE A 30 -12.25 3.01 2.66
CA ILE A 30 -11.95 3.92 1.56
C ILE A 30 -12.19 3.22 0.23
N ASP A 31 -12.98 3.83 -0.64
CA ASP A 31 -13.02 3.43 -2.05
C ASP A 31 -11.76 3.93 -2.75
N TRP A 32 -10.72 3.11 -2.73
CA TRP A 32 -9.41 3.44 -3.30
C TRP A 32 -9.47 3.71 -4.80
N GLU A 33 -10.35 3.02 -5.52
CA GLU A 33 -10.43 3.10 -6.97
C GLU A 33 -10.95 4.48 -7.44
N SER A 34 -11.74 5.16 -6.59
CA SER A 34 -12.17 6.55 -6.82
C SER A 34 -11.01 7.55 -6.94
N PHE A 35 -9.81 7.23 -6.44
CA PHE A 35 -8.63 8.08 -6.59
C PHE A 35 -7.89 7.86 -7.92
N ARG A 36 -8.13 6.74 -8.61
CA ARG A 36 -7.46 6.41 -9.88
C ARG A 36 -7.52 7.54 -10.93
N PRO A 37 -8.66 8.22 -11.19
CA PRO A 37 -8.66 9.31 -12.18
C PRO A 37 -7.73 10.47 -11.78
N ILE A 38 -7.59 10.76 -10.49
CA ILE A 38 -6.72 11.82 -9.96
C ILE A 38 -5.25 11.39 -10.07
N LEU A 39 -4.95 10.15 -9.69
CA LEU A 39 -3.59 9.60 -9.72
C LEU A 39 -3.08 9.45 -11.15
N ARG A 40 -3.94 9.00 -12.06
CA ARG A 40 -3.60 8.87 -13.47
C ARG A 40 -3.31 10.23 -14.11
N ASP A 41 -4.01 11.28 -13.72
CA ASP A 41 -3.70 12.65 -14.17
C ASP A 41 -2.31 13.08 -13.69
N LEU A 42 -1.96 12.78 -12.43
CA LEU A 42 -0.64 13.05 -11.86
C LEU A 42 0.48 12.23 -12.52
N SER A 43 0.20 10.98 -12.89
CA SER A 43 1.13 10.08 -13.58
C SER A 43 1.20 10.26 -15.09
N SER A 44 0.25 10.99 -15.70
CA SER A 44 0.17 11.21 -17.15
C SER A 44 1.31 12.08 -17.71
N ARG A 45 2.27 12.48 -16.86
CA ARG A 45 3.50 13.13 -17.29
C ARG A 45 4.41 12.09 -17.96
N ASN A 46 4.14 11.91 -19.25
CA ASN A 46 4.85 11.08 -20.21
C ASN A 46 6.38 11.17 -20.06
N GLY A 47 7.01 10.01 -19.88
CA GLY A 47 8.45 9.88 -20.00
C GLY A 47 8.91 8.58 -19.36
N GLU A 48 9.16 7.57 -20.19
CA GLU A 48 9.74 6.27 -19.82
C GLU A 48 11.21 6.36 -19.35
N ILE A 49 11.54 7.36 -18.53
CA ILE A 49 12.91 7.64 -18.08
C ILE A 49 12.89 8.00 -16.60
N GLY A 50 12.54 7.03 -15.76
CA GLY A 50 12.67 7.15 -14.32
C GLY A 50 12.90 5.78 -13.70
N GLY A 51 13.82 5.67 -12.74
CA GLY A 51 14.16 4.39 -12.09
C GLY A 51 13.08 3.82 -11.19
N ARG A 52 11.89 4.42 -11.15
CA ARG A 52 10.76 3.92 -10.37
C ARG A 52 10.07 2.82 -11.17
N PRO A 53 9.98 1.58 -10.63
CA PRO A 53 9.28 0.49 -11.30
C PRO A 53 7.83 0.89 -11.62
N ASN A 54 7.28 0.32 -12.70
CA ASN A 54 5.88 0.46 -13.08
C ASN A 54 4.98 -0.29 -12.07
N THR A 55 4.84 0.30 -10.88
CA THR A 55 4.02 -0.19 -9.78
C THR A 55 2.68 0.52 -9.83
N ASP A 56 1.59 -0.21 -9.57
CA ASP A 56 0.24 0.34 -9.55
C ASP A 56 0.14 1.58 -8.63
N GLU A 57 -0.53 2.62 -9.13
CA GLU A 57 -0.62 3.93 -8.50
C GLU A 57 -1.39 3.89 -7.16
N ILE A 58 -2.41 3.03 -7.08
CA ILE A 58 -3.18 2.79 -5.86
C ILE A 58 -2.31 2.12 -4.81
N LEU A 59 -1.46 1.18 -5.24
CA LEU A 59 -0.54 0.50 -4.35
C LEU A 59 0.49 1.47 -3.77
N LEU A 60 1.02 2.40 -4.57
CA LEU A 60 1.85 3.48 -4.05
C LEU A 60 1.10 4.35 -3.03
N LEU A 61 -0.13 4.76 -3.35
CA LEU A 61 -0.94 5.58 -2.45
C LEU A 61 -1.14 4.89 -1.09
N LYS A 62 -1.48 3.59 -1.10
CA LYS A 62 -1.59 2.78 0.12
C LYS A 62 -0.29 2.76 0.93
N VAL A 63 0.86 2.63 0.27
CA VAL A 63 2.18 2.67 0.94
C VAL A 63 2.47 4.04 1.55
N LEU A 64 2.15 5.14 0.87
CA LEU A 64 2.34 6.51 1.39
C LEU A 64 1.46 6.78 2.62
N VAL A 65 0.21 6.32 2.59
CA VAL A 65 -0.71 6.40 3.72
C VAL A 65 -0.17 5.59 4.90
N LEU A 66 0.29 4.36 4.65
CA LEU A 66 0.91 3.52 5.67
C LEU A 66 2.17 4.16 6.28
N GLN A 67 3.06 4.72 5.44
CA GLN A 67 4.24 5.44 5.89
C GLN A 67 3.87 6.61 6.80
N SER A 68 2.79 7.33 6.49
CA SER A 68 2.31 8.44 7.30
C SER A 68 1.93 7.99 8.72
N PHE A 69 1.30 6.82 8.85
CA PHE A 69 0.99 6.24 10.16
C PHE A 69 2.24 5.77 10.93
N CYS A 70 3.19 5.11 10.26
CA CYS A 70 4.43 4.66 10.90
C CYS A 70 5.35 5.82 11.31
N VAL A 71 5.46 6.86 10.48
CA VAL A 71 6.26 8.06 10.80
C VAL A 71 5.65 8.85 11.95
N PHE A 72 4.32 8.85 12.09
CA PHE A 72 3.64 9.45 13.24
C PHE A 72 3.90 8.67 14.54
N ALA A 73 3.98 7.34 14.47
CA ALA A 73 4.18 6.48 15.65
C ALA A 73 5.59 6.56 16.26
N GLY A 74 6.58 7.13 15.56
CA GLY A 74 7.95 7.33 16.06
C GLY A 74 8.24 8.73 16.62
N LYS A 75 7.20 9.54 16.84
CA LYS A 75 7.30 10.94 17.31
C LYS A 75 6.71 11.17 18.72
N GLU A 76 6.57 10.12 19.51
CA GLU A 76 6.16 10.17 20.92
C GLU A 76 7.21 9.52 21.83
#